data_AF-A0AAT9WL98-F1
#
_entry.id   AF-A0AAT9WL98-F1
#
_cell.length_a   1.000
_cell.length_b   1.000
_cell.length_c   1.000
_cell.angle_alpha   90.00
_cell.angle_beta   90.00
_cell.angle_gamma   90.00
#
_symmetry.space_group_name_H-M   'P 1'
#
loop_
_entity.id
_entity.type
_entity.pdbx_description
1 polymer ?
#
loop_
_entity_poly.entity_id
_entity_poly.type
_entity_poly.pdbx_seq_one_letter_code
_entity_poly.pdbx_strand_id
1 'polypeptide(L)'
;MNFSSTPWRARNVAGRMREARACLSERMERLAHTPDERFADGFTELIAELEANFRDEEAAMEALNYPALRGHREQHARALSALHHAQPQVEGGDVGLGREALGLLPAWLLLHRSTMDLALAGAGLQRSARLRRHDDYLAPAARPGRHHKGRAHV
;
A
#
# COMPACT_ATOMS: atom_id res chain seq x y z
N MET A 1 -29.98 11.87 -16.07
CA MET A 1 -29.48 11.04 -14.95
C MET A 1 -28.03 11.47 -14.70
N ASN A 2 -27.78 12.24 -13.64
CA ASN A 2 -26.45 12.78 -13.33
C ASN A 2 -25.68 11.78 -12.47
N PHE A 3 -24.58 11.24 -13.00
CA PHE A 3 -23.59 10.53 -12.20
C PHE A 3 -22.74 11.56 -11.45
N SER A 4 -23.08 11.80 -10.19
CA SER A 4 -22.28 12.63 -9.30
C SER A 4 -21.08 11.80 -8.82
N SER A 5 -19.97 11.87 -9.56
CA SER A 5 -18.65 11.42 -9.10
C SER A 5 -18.17 12.36 -7.99
N THR A 6 -18.45 12.03 -6.75
CA THR A 6 -17.96 12.79 -5.59
C THR A 6 -16.43 12.69 -5.54
N PRO A 7 -15.69 13.82 -5.56
CA PRO A 7 -14.24 13.78 -5.44
C PRO A 7 -13.85 13.33 -4.03
N TRP A 8 -12.97 12.34 -3.95
CA TRP A 8 -12.42 11.79 -2.72
C TRP A 8 -11.79 12.92 -1.88
N ARG A 9 -12.21 13.09 -0.62
CA ARG A 9 -11.44 13.89 0.35
C ARG A 9 -10.40 12.98 0.99
N ALA A 10 -9.12 13.23 0.71
CA ALA A 10 -7.93 12.51 1.16
C ALA A 10 -7.90 12.09 2.65
N ARG A 11 -8.65 12.80 3.51
CA ARG A 11 -8.65 12.64 4.98
C ARG A 11 -9.11 11.26 5.49
N ASN A 12 -9.72 10.39 4.68
CA ASN A 12 -10.25 9.09 5.15
C ASN A 12 -9.65 7.84 4.48
N VAL A 13 -8.69 7.95 3.55
CA VAL A 13 -8.15 6.78 2.81
C VAL A 13 -7.52 5.75 3.75
N ALA A 14 -6.63 6.19 4.64
CA ALA A 14 -5.97 5.30 5.60
C ALA A 14 -6.95 4.65 6.60
N GLY A 15 -8.04 5.35 6.95
CA GLY A 15 -9.10 4.82 7.81
C GLY A 15 -9.86 3.69 7.12
N ARG A 16 -10.32 3.96 5.89
CA ARG A 16 -11.02 2.96 5.06
C ARG A 16 -10.15 1.74 4.75
N MET A 17 -8.86 1.93 4.49
CA MET A 17 -7.92 0.81 4.31
C MET A 17 -7.72 -0.01 5.58
N ARG A 18 -7.84 0.57 6.78
CA ARG A 18 -7.82 -0.18 8.05
C ARG A 18 -9.08 -1.01 8.22
N GLU A 19 -10.22 -0.39 7.95
CA GLU A 19 -11.53 -1.03 8.02
C GLU A 19 -11.62 -2.20 7.03
N ALA A 20 -11.29 -1.99 5.75
CA ALA A 20 -11.29 -3.03 4.72
C ALA A 20 -10.42 -4.23 5.11
N ARG A 21 -9.25 -4.00 5.73
CA ARG A 21 -8.39 -5.07 6.23
C ARG A 21 -8.98 -5.81 7.42
N ALA A 22 -9.60 -5.11 8.36
CA ALA A 22 -10.28 -5.75 9.47
C ALA A 22 -11.42 -6.66 8.95
N CYS A 23 -12.24 -6.16 8.03
CA CYS A 23 -13.30 -6.94 7.39
C CYS A 23 -12.75 -8.17 6.64
N LEU A 24 -11.65 -8.02 5.89
CA LEU A 24 -11.01 -9.13 5.19
C LEU A 24 -10.45 -10.17 6.16
N SER A 25 -9.81 -9.74 7.25
CA SER A 25 -9.32 -10.65 8.30
C SER A 25 -10.47 -11.43 8.94
N GLU A 26 -11.57 -10.76 9.28
CA GLU A 26 -12.76 -11.43 9.82
C GLU A 26 -13.39 -12.38 8.79
N ARG A 27 -13.40 -12.02 7.50
CA ARG A 27 -13.87 -12.89 6.42
C ARG A 27 -13.05 -14.18 6.34
N MET A 28 -11.73 -14.07 6.35
CA MET A 28 -10.83 -15.22 6.33
C MET A 28 -11.03 -16.12 7.55
N GLU A 29 -11.17 -15.53 8.74
CA GLU A 29 -11.43 -16.27 9.98
C GLU A 29 -12.76 -17.03 9.91
N ARG A 30 -13.83 -16.39 9.42
CA ARG A 30 -15.13 -17.05 9.22
C ARG A 30 -15.04 -18.19 8.21
N LEU A 31 -14.34 -17.96 7.09
CA LEU A 31 -14.15 -18.98 6.06
C LEU A 31 -13.39 -20.20 6.59
N ALA A 32 -12.39 -19.99 7.44
CA ALA A 32 -11.63 -21.08 8.06
C ALA A 32 -12.52 -22.05 8.86
N HIS A 33 -13.61 -21.55 9.45
CA HIS A 33 -14.56 -22.32 10.25
C HIS A 33 -15.82 -22.74 9.48
N THR A 34 -15.90 -22.44 8.19
CA THR A 34 -17.04 -22.80 7.36
C THR A 34 -17.00 -24.31 7.04
N PRO A 35 -18.16 -25.02 7.07
CA PRO A 35 -18.24 -26.42 6.63
C PRO A 35 -17.77 -26.61 5.19
N ASP A 36 -17.22 -27.78 4.90
CA ASP A 36 -16.61 -28.09 3.59
C ASP A 36 -17.60 -27.87 2.43
N GLU A 37 -18.89 -28.18 2.64
CA GLU A 37 -19.94 -28.03 1.62
C GLU A 37 -20.22 -26.57 1.22
N ARG A 38 -19.77 -25.61 2.03
CA ARG A 38 -19.91 -24.17 1.81
C ARG A 38 -18.58 -23.48 1.58
N PHE A 39 -17.47 -24.22 1.69
CA PHE A 39 -16.14 -23.64 1.61
C PHE A 39 -15.84 -23.08 0.22
N ALA A 40 -16.20 -23.79 -0.86
CA ALA A 40 -15.91 -23.36 -2.23
C ALA A 40 -16.58 -22.03 -2.60
N ASP A 41 -17.87 -21.87 -2.24
CA ASP A 41 -18.60 -20.61 -2.40
C ASP A 41 -17.91 -19.48 -1.62
N GLY A 42 -17.58 -19.75 -0.36
CA GLY A 42 -16.93 -18.79 0.52
C GLY A 42 -15.51 -18.39 0.07
N PHE A 43 -14.77 -19.31 -0.56
CA PHE A 43 -13.44 -19.09 -1.12
C PHE A 43 -13.51 -18.21 -2.37
N THR A 44 -14.49 -18.45 -3.25
CA THR A 44 -14.76 -17.62 -4.42
C THR A 44 -15.12 -16.19 -4.02
N GLU A 45 -15.99 -16.03 -3.02
CA GLU A 45 -16.34 -14.72 -2.48
C GLU A 45 -15.13 -14.00 -1.86
N LEU A 46 -14.26 -14.71 -1.15
CA LEU A 46 -13.03 -14.14 -0.58
C LEU A 46 -12.09 -13.62 -1.68
N ILE A 47 -11.94 -14.34 -2.79
CA ILE A 47 -11.11 -13.90 -3.92
C ILE A 47 -11.67 -12.59 -4.50
N ALA A 48 -12.99 -12.52 -4.73
CA ALA A 48 -13.64 -11.31 -5.25
C ALA A 48 -13.49 -10.11 -4.29
N GLU A 49 -13.62 -10.32 -2.98
CA GLU A 49 -13.37 -9.28 -1.96
C GLU A 49 -11.91 -8.81 -1.98
N LEU A 50 -10.95 -9.73 -2.14
CA LEU A 50 -9.53 -9.41 -2.20
C LEU A 50 -9.19 -8.58 -3.45
N GLU A 51 -9.73 -8.94 -4.61
CA GLU A 51 -9.58 -8.17 -5.84
C GLU A 51 -10.11 -6.74 -5.70
N ALA A 52 -11.27 -6.58 -5.07
CA ALA A 52 -11.86 -5.26 -4.84
C ALA A 52 -10.98 -4.41 -3.93
N ASN A 53 -10.47 -5.01 -2.84
CA ASN A 53 -9.56 -4.33 -1.92
C ASN A 53 -8.25 -3.90 -2.61
N PHE A 54 -7.66 -4.76 -3.44
CA PHE A 54 -6.46 -4.42 -4.20
C PHE A 54 -6.71 -3.31 -5.21
N ARG A 55 -7.85 -3.32 -5.91
CA ARG A 55 -8.22 -2.24 -6.83
C ARG A 55 -8.36 -0.89 -6.13
N ASP A 56 -9.00 -0.87 -4.96
CA ASP A 56 -9.16 0.34 -4.16
C ASP A 56 -7.80 0.85 -3.63
N GLU A 57 -6.93 -0.05 -3.19
CA GLU A 57 -5.57 0.29 -2.74
C GLU A 57 -4.73 0.88 -3.87
N GLU A 58 -4.72 0.24 -5.03
CA GLU A 58 -3.99 0.72 -6.20
C GLU A 58 -4.49 2.08 -6.69
N ALA A 59 -5.80 2.31 -6.70
CA ALA A 59 -6.38 3.60 -7.06
C ALA A 59 -5.96 4.71 -6.09
N ALA A 60 -5.91 4.39 -4.79
CA ALA A 60 -5.41 5.32 -3.77
C ALA A 60 -3.90 5.61 -3.94
N MET A 61 -3.10 4.59 -4.23
CA MET A 61 -1.66 4.74 -4.49
C MET A 61 -1.37 5.57 -5.74
N GLU A 62 -2.18 5.39 -6.79
CA GLU A 62 -2.11 6.19 -8.01
C GLU A 62 -2.45 7.65 -7.76
N ALA A 63 -3.53 7.93 -7.01
CA ALA A 63 -3.89 9.30 -6.61
C ALA A 63 -2.80 9.99 -5.76
N LEU A 64 -2.00 9.21 -5.02
CA LEU A 64 -0.89 9.69 -4.20
C LEU A 64 0.45 9.72 -4.94
N ASN A 65 0.50 9.37 -6.24
CA ASN A 65 1.72 9.23 -7.02
C ASN A 65 2.78 8.35 -6.34
N TYR A 66 2.36 7.21 -5.80
CA TYR A 66 3.25 6.30 -5.08
C TYR A 66 4.37 5.76 -6.01
N PRO A 67 5.66 5.97 -5.67
CA PRO A 67 6.77 5.69 -6.59
C PRO A 67 6.93 4.23 -7.03
N ALA A 68 6.48 3.26 -6.22
CA ALA A 68 6.64 1.84 -6.48
C ALA A 68 5.33 1.14 -6.89
N LEU A 69 4.37 1.89 -7.45
CA LEU A 69 3.03 1.37 -7.80
C LEU A 69 3.09 0.15 -8.71
N ARG A 70 3.95 0.16 -9.73
CA ARG A 70 4.10 -0.97 -10.66
C ARG A 70 4.51 -2.26 -9.94
N GLY A 71 5.53 -2.20 -9.09
CA GLY A 71 5.99 -3.38 -8.35
C GLY A 71 4.96 -3.88 -7.34
N HIS A 72 4.16 -2.98 -6.79
CA HIS A 72 3.05 -3.33 -5.90
C HIS A 72 1.92 -4.06 -6.65
N ARG A 73 1.51 -3.55 -7.82
CA ARG A 73 0.55 -4.21 -8.74
C ARG A 73 1.00 -5.60 -9.14
N GLU A 74 2.30 -5.76 -9.43
CA GLU A 74 2.88 -7.07 -9.78
C GLU A 74 2.78 -8.07 -8.61
N GLN A 75 2.87 -7.63 -7.36
CA GLN A 75 2.70 -8.49 -6.19
C GLN A 75 1.23 -8.92 -6.00
N HIS A 76 0.28 -7.98 -6.13
CA HIS A 76 -1.16 -8.29 -6.11
C HIS A 76 -1.51 -9.32 -7.19
N ALA A 77 -1.07 -9.08 -8.43
CA ALA A 77 -1.34 -9.97 -9.56
C ALA A 77 -0.81 -11.39 -9.33
N ARG A 78 0.36 -11.56 -8.70
CA ARG A 78 0.91 -12.89 -8.38
C ARG A 78 0.08 -13.61 -7.32
N ALA A 79 -0.36 -12.91 -6.28
CA ALA A 79 -1.20 -13.49 -5.24
C ALA A 79 -2.57 -13.90 -5.80
N LEU A 80 -3.23 -13.03 -6.55
CA LEU A 80 -4.50 -13.34 -7.22
C LEU A 80 -4.35 -14.49 -8.20
N SER A 81 -3.27 -14.51 -8.99
CA SER A 81 -2.99 -15.63 -9.90
C SER A 81 -2.94 -16.95 -9.14
N ALA A 82 -2.18 -17.04 -8.03
CA ALA A 82 -2.12 -18.27 -7.24
C ALA A 82 -3.50 -18.72 -6.72
N LEU A 83 -4.31 -17.78 -6.23
CA LEU A 83 -5.66 -18.07 -5.74
C LEU A 83 -6.59 -18.56 -6.86
N HIS A 84 -6.56 -17.91 -8.03
CA HIS A 84 -7.35 -18.35 -9.19
C HIS A 84 -6.90 -19.69 -9.77
N HIS A 85 -5.64 -20.08 -9.61
CA HIS A 85 -5.20 -21.43 -10.00
C HIS A 85 -5.71 -22.51 -9.03
N ALA A 86 -5.89 -22.17 -7.74
CA ALA A 86 -6.47 -23.05 -6.75
C ALA A 86 -8.00 -23.15 -6.86
N GLN A 87 -8.66 -22.03 -7.17
CA GLN A 87 -10.13 -21.91 -7.21
C GLN A 87 -10.86 -23.06 -7.96
N PRO A 88 -10.53 -23.42 -9.22
CA PRO A 88 -11.26 -24.49 -9.91
C PRO A 88 -11.07 -25.88 -9.27
N GLN A 89 -9.96 -26.11 -8.57
CA GLN A 89 -9.73 -27.36 -7.83
C GLN A 89 -10.58 -27.40 -6.55
N VAL A 90 -10.69 -26.26 -5.86
CA VAL A 90 -11.57 -26.09 -4.69
C VAL A 90 -13.03 -26.26 -5.07
N GLU A 91 -13.46 -25.65 -6.19
CA GLU A 91 -14.80 -25.84 -6.77
C GLU A 91 -15.05 -27.31 -7.17
N GLY A 92 -14.00 -28.01 -7.59
CA GLY A 92 -14.01 -29.45 -7.87
C GLY A 92 -14.00 -30.36 -6.63
N GLY A 93 -13.95 -29.79 -5.42
CA GLY A 93 -14.03 -30.51 -4.14
C GLY A 93 -12.71 -30.64 -3.38
N ASP A 94 -11.59 -30.11 -3.89
CA ASP A 94 -10.32 -30.07 -3.14
C ASP A 94 -10.31 -28.94 -2.09
N VAL A 95 -11.11 -29.14 -1.04
CA VAL A 95 -11.20 -28.20 0.09
C VAL A 95 -9.88 -28.10 0.85
N GLY A 96 -9.07 -29.17 0.85
CA GLY A 96 -7.75 -29.20 1.50
C GLY A 96 -6.82 -28.14 0.91
N LEU A 97 -6.71 -28.08 -0.42
CA LEU A 97 -5.94 -27.05 -1.13
C LEU A 97 -6.43 -25.63 -0.79
N GLY A 98 -7.74 -25.43 -0.77
CA GLY A 98 -8.33 -24.13 -0.45
C GLY A 98 -8.02 -23.68 0.98
N ARG A 99 -8.03 -24.61 1.94
CA ARG A 99 -7.67 -24.35 3.34
C ARG A 99 -6.18 -24.05 3.50
N GLU A 100 -5.32 -24.73 2.76
CA GLU A 100 -3.88 -24.43 2.73
C GLU A 100 -3.63 -23.01 2.20
N ALA A 101 -4.24 -22.66 1.06
CA ALA A 101 -4.14 -21.32 0.50
C ALA A 101 -4.64 -20.25 1.48
N LEU A 102 -5.78 -20.48 2.14
CA LEU A 102 -6.34 -19.61 3.16
C LEU A 102 -5.40 -19.45 4.37
N GLY A 103 -4.71 -20.52 4.79
CA GLY A 103 -3.75 -20.47 5.90
C GLY A 103 -2.50 -19.65 5.62
N LEU A 104 -2.07 -19.58 4.36
CA LEU A 104 -0.87 -18.82 3.94
C LEU A 104 -1.17 -17.32 3.74
N LEU A 105 -2.41 -16.98 3.37
CA LEU A 105 -2.79 -15.64 2.96
C LEU A 105 -2.57 -14.55 4.04
N PRO A 106 -2.87 -14.76 5.34
CA PRO A 106 -2.62 -13.76 6.38
C PRO A 106 -1.14 -13.37 6.51
N ALA A 107 -0.23 -14.36 6.47
CA ALA A 107 1.20 -14.11 6.56
C ALA A 107 1.71 -13.33 5.35
N TRP A 108 1.23 -13.67 4.16
CA TRP A 108 1.54 -12.94 2.93
C TRP A 108 1.04 -11.48 2.99
N LEU A 109 -0.20 -11.25 3.43
CA LEU A 109 -0.78 -9.90 3.56
C LEU A 109 0.02 -9.02 4.54
N LEU A 110 0.46 -9.59 5.66
CA LEU A 110 1.29 -8.90 6.64
C LEU A 110 2.65 -8.48 6.05
N LEU A 111 3.31 -9.40 5.35
CA LEU A 111 4.61 -9.13 4.72
C LEU A 111 4.47 -8.09 3.61
N HIS A 112 3.52 -8.28 2.71
CA HIS A 112 3.24 -7.38 1.59
C HIS A 112 3.04 -5.94 2.08
N ARG A 113 2.26 -5.75 3.14
CA ARG A 113 2.01 -4.43 3.73
C ARG A 113 3.25 -3.80 4.38
N SER A 114 4.07 -4.60 5.05
CA SER A 114 5.33 -4.12 5.65
C SER A 114 6.28 -3.55 4.60
N THR A 115 6.28 -4.08 3.38
CA THR A 115 7.11 -3.55 2.28
C THR A 115 6.63 -2.18 1.78
N MET A 116 5.33 -1.89 1.83
CA MET A 116 4.77 -0.57 1.52
C MET A 116 5.16 0.47 2.56
N ASP A 117 5.06 0.12 3.85
CA ASP A 117 5.43 1.03 4.95
C ASP A 117 6.92 1.44 4.87
N LEU A 118 7.80 0.50 4.49
CA LEU A 118 9.23 0.75 4.24
C LEU A 118 9.46 1.72 3.06
N ALA A 119 8.73 1.55 1.96
CA ALA A 119 8.86 2.41 0.78
C ALA A 119 8.37 3.84 1.06
N LEU A 120 7.29 4.02 1.83
CA LEU A 120 6.80 5.33 2.26
C LEU A 120 7.78 6.01 3.21
N ALA A 121 8.35 5.28 4.17
CA ALA A 121 9.39 5.81 5.06
C ALA A 121 10.64 6.27 4.28
N GLY A 122 11.07 5.47 3.29
CA GLY A 122 12.17 5.83 2.40
C GLY A 122 11.88 7.10 1.58
N ALA A 123 10.68 7.23 1.01
CA ALA A 123 10.28 8.42 0.25
C ALA A 123 10.24 9.70 1.14
N GLY A 124 9.75 9.59 2.37
CA GLY A 124 9.77 10.69 3.34
C GLY A 124 11.19 11.14 3.70
N LEU A 125 12.11 10.17 3.87
CA LEU A 125 13.52 10.45 4.12
C LEU A 125 14.20 11.12 2.92
N GLN A 126 13.93 10.65 1.69
CA GLN A 126 14.47 11.27 0.47
C GLN A 126 13.97 12.70 0.26
N ARG A 127 12.68 12.96 0.54
CA ARG A 127 12.09 14.30 0.43
C ARG A 127 12.67 15.27 1.45
N SER A 128 12.81 14.85 2.71
CA SER A 128 13.46 15.67 3.75
C SER A 128 14.94 15.94 3.46
N ALA A 129 15.67 14.97 2.88
CA ALA A 129 17.04 15.18 2.41
C ALA A 129 17.14 16.14 1.20
N ARG A 130 16.16 16.12 0.30
CA ARG A 130 16.09 17.05 -0.86
C ARG A 130 15.80 18.49 -0.42
N LEU A 131 14.85 18.68 0.50
CA LEU A 131 14.50 20.01 1.03
C LEU A 131 15.69 20.65 1.78
N ARG A 132 16.36 19.88 2.64
CA ARG A 132 17.60 20.36 3.31
C ARG A 132 18.68 20.82 2.32
N ARG A 133 18.93 20.04 1.26
CA ARG A 133 19.90 20.42 0.21
C ARG A 133 19.50 21.64 -0.61
N HIS A 134 18.21 21.92 -0.77
CA HIS A 134 17.73 23.11 -1.46
C HIS A 134 17.93 24.38 -0.61
N ASP A 135 17.69 24.29 0.70
CA ASP A 135 17.92 25.41 1.64
C ASP A 135 19.42 25.76 1.76
N ASP A 136 20.31 24.76 1.68
CA ASP A 136 21.76 24.95 1.67
C ASP A 136 22.27 25.73 0.43
N TYR A 137 21.53 25.72 -0.69
CA TYR A 137 21.86 26.48 -1.90
C TYR A 137 21.32 27.92 -1.90
N LEU A 138 20.38 28.26 -1.01
CA LEU A 138 19.79 29.60 -0.91
C LEU A 138 20.40 30.46 0.20
N ALA A 139 21.44 29.97 0.90
CA ALA A 139 22.20 30.79 1.83
C ALA A 139 22.93 31.92 1.07
N PRO A 140 22.73 33.21 1.43
CA PRO A 140 23.29 34.32 0.67
C PRO A 140 24.81 34.37 0.79
N ALA A 141 25.49 34.27 -0.36
CA ALA A 141 26.89 34.64 -0.51
C ALA A 141 27.04 36.17 -0.36
N ALA A 142 27.20 36.67 0.86
CA ALA A 142 27.85 37.96 1.14
C ALA A 142 28.08 38.21 2.64
N ARG A 143 29.35 38.23 3.06
CA ARG A 143 29.96 39.45 3.61
C ARG A 143 31.46 39.47 3.27
N PRO A 144 31.94 40.40 2.43
CA PRO A 144 33.36 40.59 2.23
C PRO A 144 33.98 41.44 3.35
N GLY A 145 35.16 40.99 3.80
CA GLY A 145 36.32 41.81 4.17
C GLY A 145 36.19 42.82 5.32
N ARG A 146 36.67 42.46 6.51
CA ARG A 146 37.32 43.45 7.39
C ARG A 146 38.77 43.63 6.91
N HIS A 147 38.99 44.57 5.99
CA HIS A 147 40.31 45.12 5.75
C HIS A 147 40.57 46.30 6.68
N HIS A 148 41.65 46.14 7.43
CA HIS A 148 42.38 47.13 8.19
C HIS A 148 42.73 48.36 7.32
N LYS A 149 42.46 49.57 7.82
CA LYS A 149 43.19 50.78 7.42
C LYS A 149 43.72 51.45 8.68
N GLY A 150 45.04 51.47 8.81
CA GLY A 150 45.74 52.28 9.78
C GLY A 150 45.99 53.71 9.29
N ARG A 151 46.29 54.56 10.27
CA ARG A 151 47.02 55.84 10.28
C ARG A 151 46.36 57.10 9.69
N ALA A 152 46.28 58.15 10.53
CA ALA A 152 47.24 59.28 10.48
C ALA A 152 47.11 60.21 11.71
N HIS A 153 48.23 60.85 12.01
CA HIS A 153 48.55 61.90 12.98
C HIS A 153 47.50 63.01 13.22
N VAL A 154 47.40 63.53 14.45
CA VAL A 154 48.05 64.75 14.98
C VAL A 154 48.21 64.58 16.49
#